data_AF-A0A9E5YW64-F1
#
_entry.id   AF-A0A9E5YW64-F1
#
_cell.length_a   1.000
_cell.length_b   1.000
_cell.length_c   1.000
_cell.angle_alpha   90.00
_cell.angle_beta   90.00
_cell.angle_gamma   90.00
#
_symmetry.space_group_name_H-M   'P 1'
#
loop_
_entity.id
_entity.type
_entity.pdbx_description
1 polymer ?
#
loop_
_entity_poly.entity_id
_entity_poly.type
_entity_poly.pdbx_seq_one_letter_code
_entity_poly.pdbx_strand_id
1 'polypeptide(L)'
;MTDEKYRLVTRTDFDGIVSGSLLVEHGLISEIAFAHPREIQHSTFDITGADILANLPYAAPAHLCFDHHVSESYRVGKHDNLILDVGSPSTARVIYNHYGGAASFPDISLDMMNAVDKADSADFTIEEILTPTGWILLNFVLDPRTGLEYFKDFAVSRDAFMIDMIAFCRRNPVEEI
;
A
#
# COMPACT_ATOMS: atom_id res chain seq x y z
N MET A 1 -7.05 -21.15 18.60
CA MET A 1 -5.80 -20.44 18.27
C MET A 1 -6.18 -18.98 18.20
N THR A 2 -5.52 -18.11 18.97
CA THR A 2 -5.77 -16.67 18.88
C THR A 2 -5.44 -16.26 17.46
N ASP A 3 -6.44 -15.74 16.75
CA ASP A 3 -6.33 -15.26 15.37
C ASP A 3 -5.58 -13.93 15.42
N GLU A 4 -4.27 -14.01 15.73
CA GLU A 4 -3.40 -12.86 16.00
C GLU A 4 -3.40 -11.94 14.78
N LYS A 5 -3.86 -10.70 14.99
CA LYS A 5 -3.88 -9.67 13.97
C LYS A 5 -2.71 -8.73 14.20
N TYR A 6 -2.14 -8.26 13.10
CA TYR A 6 -1.00 -7.35 13.10
C TYR A 6 -1.46 -5.91 12.84
N ARG A 7 -0.56 -4.97 13.10
CA ARG A 7 -0.67 -3.58 12.62
C ARG A 7 0.06 -3.47 11.29
N LEU A 8 -0.61 -2.94 10.27
CA LEU A 8 0.06 -2.55 9.03
C LEU A 8 0.75 -1.20 9.22
N VAL A 9 2.03 -1.12 8.86
CA VAL A 9 2.73 0.15 8.69
C VAL A 9 3.07 0.32 7.20
N THR A 10 2.57 1.39 6.59
CA THR A 10 2.76 1.64 5.15
C THR A 10 2.79 3.12 4.82
N ARG A 11 2.93 3.46 3.54
CA ARG A 11 2.95 4.84 3.03
C ARG A 11 1.54 5.38 2.82
N THR A 12 1.42 6.70 2.80
CA THR A 12 0.18 7.41 2.47
C THR A 12 0.02 7.61 0.96
N ASP A 13 0.14 6.54 0.18
CA ASP A 13 -0.08 6.53 -1.27
C ASP A 13 -1.00 5.38 -1.71
N PHE A 14 -1.26 5.30 -3.00
CA PHE A 14 -2.19 4.31 -3.54
C PHE A 14 -1.71 2.87 -3.34
N ASP A 15 -0.41 2.61 -3.44
CA ASP A 15 0.17 1.29 -3.18
C ASP A 15 -0.01 0.87 -1.70
N GLY A 16 0.19 1.80 -0.75
CA GLY A 16 -0.12 1.56 0.65
C GLY A 16 -1.60 1.26 0.91
N ILE A 17 -2.52 1.96 0.23
CA ILE A 17 -3.97 1.71 0.35
C ILE A 17 -4.35 0.33 -0.18
N VAL A 18 -3.88 -0.05 -1.36
CA VAL A 18 -4.22 -1.35 -1.93
C VAL A 18 -3.56 -2.48 -1.13
N SER A 19 -2.33 -2.28 -0.65
CA SER A 19 -1.67 -3.19 0.29
C SER A 19 -2.51 -3.41 1.57
N GLY A 20 -3.03 -2.34 2.16
CA GLY A 20 -3.96 -2.41 3.28
C GLY A 20 -5.25 -3.16 2.93
N SER A 21 -5.84 -2.87 1.78
CA SER A 21 -7.07 -3.51 1.30
C SER A 21 -6.91 -5.02 1.22
N LEU A 22 -5.79 -5.49 0.65
CA LEU A 22 -5.45 -6.91 0.54
C LEU A 22 -5.25 -7.56 1.91
N LEU A 23 -4.50 -6.94 2.81
CA LEU A 23 -4.21 -7.51 4.13
C LEU A 23 -5.43 -7.53 5.05
N VAL A 24 -6.34 -6.56 4.92
CA VAL A 24 -7.66 -6.59 5.59
C VAL A 24 -8.52 -7.71 4.99
N GLU A 25 -8.54 -7.87 3.66
CA GLU A 25 -9.33 -8.93 3.00
C GLU A 25 -8.84 -10.34 3.38
N HIS A 26 -7.52 -10.52 3.46
CA HIS A 26 -6.90 -11.74 3.96
C HIS A 26 -7.11 -11.95 5.47
N GLY A 27 -7.58 -10.93 6.18
CA GLY A 27 -7.80 -10.97 7.61
C GLY A 27 -6.52 -11.03 8.43
N LEU A 28 -5.42 -10.41 8.00
CA LEU A 28 -4.15 -10.43 8.77
C LEU A 28 -3.98 -9.22 9.68
N ILE A 29 -4.65 -8.11 9.39
CA ILE A 29 -4.45 -6.86 10.11
C ILE A 29 -5.74 -6.35 10.75
N SER A 30 -5.59 -5.63 11.86
CA SER A 30 -6.69 -4.94 12.56
C SER A 30 -6.41 -3.47 12.82
N GLU A 31 -5.17 -3.03 12.60
CA GLU A 31 -4.74 -1.64 12.79
C GLU A 31 -3.88 -1.22 11.60
N ILE A 32 -3.91 0.07 11.29
CA ILE A 32 -3.13 0.67 10.20
C ILE A 32 -2.49 1.94 10.74
N ALA A 33 -1.20 2.08 10.50
CA ALA A 33 -0.44 3.28 10.75
C ALA A 33 0.33 3.67 9.48
N PHE A 34 0.53 4.96 9.31
CA PHE A 34 1.28 5.49 8.18
C PHE A 34 2.63 6.03 8.62
N ALA A 35 3.66 5.77 7.82
CA ALA A 35 5.02 6.26 8.07
C ALA A 35 5.67 6.71 6.76
N HIS A 36 6.55 7.70 6.87
CA HIS A 36 7.44 8.08 5.78
C HIS A 36 8.67 7.15 5.76
N PRO A 37 9.21 6.74 4.60
CA PRO A 37 10.40 5.87 4.50
C PRO A 37 11.60 6.32 5.35
N ARG A 38 11.81 7.64 5.45
CA ARG A 38 12.86 8.25 6.29
C ARG A 38 12.71 7.93 7.78
N GLU A 39 11.48 7.85 8.29
CA GLU A 39 11.23 7.58 9.70
C GLU A 39 11.61 6.14 10.05
N ILE A 40 11.38 5.21 9.12
CA ILE A 40 11.80 3.81 9.24
C ILE A 40 13.34 3.71 9.16
N GLN A 41 13.95 4.38 8.18
CA GLN A 41 15.42 4.38 7.99
C GLN A 41 16.19 4.96 9.17
N HIS A 42 15.62 5.96 9.85
CA HIS A 42 16.22 6.61 11.01
C HIS A 42 15.73 6.04 12.34
N SER A 43 14.91 4.99 12.32
CA SER A 43 14.34 4.36 13.53
C SER A 43 13.62 5.37 14.44
N THR A 44 12.95 6.36 13.85
CA THR A 44 12.13 7.34 14.58
C THR A 44 10.66 6.93 14.67
N PHE A 45 10.26 5.89 13.94
CA PHE A 45 8.98 5.22 14.06
C PHE A 45 9.18 3.85 14.73
N ASP A 46 8.38 3.55 15.74
CA ASP A 46 8.53 2.33 16.55
C ASP A 46 7.91 1.12 15.82
N ILE A 47 8.79 0.18 15.43
CA ILE A 47 8.44 -1.08 14.75
C ILE A 47 8.75 -2.25 15.68
N THR A 48 7.80 -3.17 15.78
CA THR A 48 7.78 -4.31 16.69
C THR A 48 7.40 -5.60 15.95
N GLY A 49 7.47 -6.74 16.65
CA GLY A 49 7.01 -8.03 16.13
C GLY A 49 5.49 -8.13 15.89
N ALA A 50 4.73 -7.09 16.24
CA ALA A 50 3.30 -7.00 15.94
C ALA A 50 3.02 -6.26 14.61
N ASP A 51 4.07 -5.84 13.88
CA ASP A 51 3.95 -5.02 12.67
C ASP A 51 4.20 -5.80 11.38
N ILE A 52 3.37 -5.54 10.37
CA ILE A 52 3.64 -5.87 8.96
C ILE A 52 3.99 -4.57 8.24
N LEU A 53 5.12 -4.54 7.55
CA LEU A 53 5.51 -3.41 6.70
C LEU A 53 5.15 -3.68 5.25
N ALA A 54 4.61 -2.68 4.56
CA ALA A 54 4.42 -2.72 3.12
C ALA A 54 4.88 -1.40 2.49
N ASN A 55 5.66 -1.50 1.41
CA ASN A 55 6.22 -0.37 0.67
C ASN A 55 7.03 0.58 1.57
N LEU A 56 7.80 0.00 2.49
CA LEU A 56 8.65 0.75 3.42
C LEU A 56 9.99 0.03 3.55
N PRO A 57 11.08 0.77 3.81
CA PRO A 57 12.39 0.19 4.04
C PRO A 57 12.34 -0.92 5.08
N TYR A 58 13.05 -2.02 4.86
CA TYR A 58 13.08 -3.15 5.77
C TYR A 58 13.45 -2.76 7.20
N ALA A 59 12.71 -3.31 8.16
CA ALA A 59 12.97 -3.21 9.59
C ALA A 59 12.96 -4.62 10.23
N ALA A 60 14.11 -5.03 10.78
CA ALA A 60 14.27 -6.38 11.33
C ALA A 60 13.27 -6.79 12.43
N PRO A 61 12.76 -5.89 13.30
CA PRO A 61 11.77 -6.26 14.32
C PRO A 61 10.40 -6.66 13.77
N ALA A 62 10.05 -6.29 12.53
CA ALA A 62 8.74 -6.54 11.96
C ALA A 62 8.43 -8.03 11.81
N HIS A 63 7.14 -8.39 11.92
CA HIS A 63 6.65 -9.73 11.65
C HIS A 63 6.91 -10.14 10.20
N LEU A 64 6.51 -9.27 9.25
CA LEU A 64 6.75 -9.43 7.82
C LEU A 64 7.02 -8.06 7.19
N CYS A 65 7.84 -8.04 6.14
CA CYS A 65 8.08 -6.88 5.29
C CYS A 65 7.80 -7.27 3.83
N PHE A 66 6.93 -6.54 3.17
CA PHE A 66 6.67 -6.64 1.73
C PHE A 66 7.30 -5.45 1.02
N ASP A 67 8.09 -5.74 -0.01
CA ASP A 67 8.70 -4.71 -0.85
C ASP A 67 8.94 -5.25 -2.27
N HIS A 68 9.18 -4.35 -3.22
CA HIS A 68 9.53 -4.61 -4.60
C HIS A 68 10.72 -3.74 -5.07
N HIS A 69 11.23 -2.83 -4.23
CA HIS A 69 12.33 -1.95 -4.61
C HIS A 69 13.65 -2.72 -4.75
N VAL A 70 14.29 -2.58 -5.91
CA VAL A 70 15.59 -3.19 -6.18
C VAL A 70 16.67 -2.74 -5.17
N SER A 71 16.53 -1.53 -4.59
CA SER A 71 17.45 -1.02 -3.57
C SER A 71 17.52 -1.91 -2.33
N GLU A 72 16.41 -2.53 -1.94
CA GLU A 72 16.38 -3.44 -0.78
C GLU A 72 17.17 -4.72 -1.05
N SER A 73 17.17 -5.21 -2.29
CA SER A 73 17.94 -6.41 -2.67
C SER A 73 19.44 -6.26 -2.43
N TYR A 74 19.97 -5.04 -2.61
CA TYR A 74 21.37 -4.72 -2.38
C TYR A 74 21.67 -4.32 -0.93
N ARG A 75 20.77 -3.53 -0.32
CA ARG A 75 20.97 -2.93 1.01
C ARG A 75 20.81 -3.95 2.14
N VAL A 76 19.85 -4.85 2.00
CA VAL A 76 19.38 -5.72 3.08
C VAL A 76 19.80 -7.16 2.84
N GLY A 77 19.63 -7.66 1.61
CA GLY A 77 19.86 -9.07 1.30
C GLY A 77 18.68 -9.95 1.71
N LYS A 78 18.92 -11.26 1.89
CA LYS A 78 17.85 -12.22 2.20
C LYS A 78 17.58 -12.31 3.70
N HIS A 79 16.32 -12.17 4.08
CA HIS A 79 15.80 -12.41 5.43
C HIS A 79 14.50 -13.20 5.35
N ASP A 80 14.24 -14.03 6.36
CA ASP A 80 13.07 -14.92 6.37
C ASP A 80 11.73 -14.17 6.44
N ASN A 81 11.72 -12.99 7.06
CA ASN A 81 10.55 -12.11 7.16
C ASN A 81 10.47 -11.07 6.04
N LEU A 82 11.38 -11.10 5.05
CA LEU A 82 11.38 -10.17 3.92
C LEU A 82 10.85 -10.86 2.66
N ILE A 83 9.67 -10.45 2.22
CA ILE A 83 9.06 -10.85 0.96
C ILE A 83 9.36 -9.77 -0.08
N LEU A 84 10.44 -9.99 -0.84
CA LEU A 84 10.92 -9.06 -1.85
C LEU A 84 10.76 -9.65 -3.25
N ASP A 85 10.00 -8.98 -4.11
CA ASP A 85 9.90 -9.30 -5.54
C ASP A 85 10.19 -8.07 -6.39
N VAL A 86 11.44 -7.96 -6.85
CA VAL A 86 11.92 -6.83 -7.67
C VAL A 86 11.35 -6.78 -9.08
N GLY A 87 10.66 -7.85 -9.51
CA GLY A 87 9.96 -7.88 -10.80
C GLY A 87 8.52 -7.38 -10.71
N SER A 88 7.98 -7.21 -9.50
CA SER A 88 6.61 -6.72 -9.31
C SER A 88 6.54 -5.20 -9.48
N PRO A 89 5.51 -4.68 -10.18
CA PRO A 89 5.34 -3.25 -10.43
C PRO A 89 4.89 -2.44 -9.21
N SER A 90 4.41 -3.09 -8.16
CA SER A 90 3.93 -2.47 -6.91
C SER A 90 4.11 -3.42 -5.72
N THR A 91 4.12 -2.91 -4.49
CA THR A 91 4.13 -3.78 -3.30
C THR A 91 2.81 -4.52 -3.10
N ALA A 92 1.69 -3.87 -3.45
CA ALA A 92 0.37 -4.51 -3.47
C ALA A 92 0.39 -5.77 -4.35
N ARG A 93 1.08 -5.73 -5.51
CA ARG A 93 1.25 -6.92 -6.35
C ARG A 93 2.07 -8.01 -5.69
N VAL A 94 3.11 -7.66 -4.93
CA VAL A 94 3.89 -8.63 -4.13
C VAL A 94 2.99 -9.34 -3.12
N ILE A 95 2.18 -8.59 -2.37
CA ILE A 95 1.22 -9.13 -1.40
C ILE A 95 0.20 -10.03 -2.11
N TYR A 96 -0.39 -9.54 -3.20
CA TYR A 96 -1.38 -10.27 -3.98
C TYR A 96 -0.84 -11.63 -4.44
N ASN A 97 0.37 -11.64 -5.04
CA ASN A 97 1.01 -12.85 -5.53
C ASN A 97 1.42 -13.79 -4.39
N HIS A 98 1.99 -13.25 -3.31
CA HIS A 98 2.45 -14.03 -2.15
C HIS A 98 1.34 -14.87 -1.55
N TYR A 99 0.14 -14.31 -1.41
CA TYR A 99 -0.99 -15.00 -0.81
C TYR A 99 -1.83 -15.85 -1.79
N GLY A 100 -1.45 -15.97 -3.06
CA GLY A 100 -2.13 -16.85 -4.03
C GLY A 100 -3.03 -16.16 -5.06
N GLY A 101 -2.93 -14.83 -5.16
CA GLY A 101 -3.59 -14.03 -6.18
C GLY A 101 -5.10 -14.19 -6.23
N ALA A 102 -5.66 -14.35 -7.43
CA ALA A 102 -7.11 -14.40 -7.64
C ALA A 102 -7.82 -15.52 -6.86
N ALA A 103 -7.10 -16.61 -6.54
CA ALA A 103 -7.67 -17.70 -5.74
C ALA A 103 -7.94 -17.28 -4.29
N SER A 104 -7.11 -16.39 -3.75
CA SER A 104 -7.20 -15.90 -2.37
C SER A 104 -7.91 -14.56 -2.26
N PHE A 105 -8.01 -13.82 -3.37
CA PHE A 105 -8.66 -12.51 -3.45
C PHE A 105 -9.75 -12.48 -4.54
N PRO A 106 -10.79 -13.33 -4.44
CA PRO A 106 -11.83 -13.41 -5.48
C PRO A 106 -12.67 -12.13 -5.60
N ASP A 107 -12.79 -11.37 -4.50
CA ASP A 107 -13.60 -10.15 -4.42
C ASP A 107 -12.79 -8.86 -4.72
N ILE A 108 -11.47 -8.96 -4.85
CA ILE A 108 -10.62 -7.80 -5.13
C ILE A 108 -10.69 -7.48 -6.62
N SER A 109 -10.99 -6.22 -6.93
CA SER A 109 -11.05 -5.73 -8.31
C SER A 109 -9.72 -5.92 -9.04
N LEU A 110 -9.76 -6.61 -10.17
CA LEU A 110 -8.60 -6.72 -11.07
C LEU A 110 -8.23 -5.34 -11.63
N ASP A 111 -9.20 -4.47 -11.86
CA ASP A 111 -8.95 -3.11 -12.36
C ASP A 111 -8.21 -2.26 -11.33
N MET A 112 -8.55 -2.39 -10.05
CA MET A 112 -7.77 -1.76 -8.96
C MET A 112 -6.34 -2.27 -8.94
N MET A 113 -6.14 -3.59 -9.05
CA MET A 113 -4.82 -4.21 -9.08
C MET A 113 -3.99 -3.76 -10.30
N ASN A 114 -4.61 -3.61 -11.47
CA ASN A 114 -3.93 -3.07 -12.65
C ASN A 114 -3.59 -1.58 -12.49
N ALA A 115 -4.48 -0.81 -11.84
CA ALA A 115 -4.27 0.61 -11.62
C ALA A 115 -3.12 0.89 -10.63
N VAL A 116 -3.00 0.12 -9.55
CA VAL A 116 -1.89 0.31 -8.58
C VAL A 116 -0.54 -0.03 -9.21
N ASP A 117 -0.48 -1.08 -10.03
CA ASP A 117 0.73 -1.45 -10.78
C ASP A 117 1.18 -0.34 -11.72
N LYS A 118 0.20 0.24 -12.43
CA LYS A 118 0.43 1.37 -13.33
C LYS A 118 0.88 2.62 -12.59
N ALA A 119 0.25 2.90 -11.45
CA ALA A 119 0.54 4.06 -10.63
C ALA A 119 1.95 4.05 -10.07
N ASP A 120 2.38 2.93 -9.49
CA ASP A 120 3.66 2.85 -8.82
C ASP A 120 4.84 2.78 -9.83
N SER A 121 4.62 2.14 -10.99
CA SER A 121 5.58 2.15 -12.11
C SER A 121 5.56 3.43 -12.97
N ALA A 122 4.61 4.35 -12.71
CA ALA A 122 4.37 5.55 -13.51
C ALA A 122 4.15 5.27 -15.01
N ASP A 123 3.58 4.12 -15.37
CA ASP A 123 3.35 3.69 -16.75
C ASP A 123 2.09 4.37 -17.36
N PHE A 124 2.01 5.69 -17.29
CA PHE A 124 0.86 6.45 -17.80
C PHE A 124 1.05 6.96 -19.22
N THR A 125 -0.03 6.96 -20.00
CA THR A 125 -0.07 7.73 -21.24
C THR A 125 -0.23 9.23 -20.93
N ILE A 126 0.12 10.08 -21.90
CA ILE A 126 -0.08 11.53 -21.78
C ILE A 126 -1.56 11.86 -21.52
N GLU A 127 -2.49 11.19 -22.21
CA GLU A 127 -3.93 11.41 -22.02
C GLU A 127 -4.33 11.11 -20.57
N GLU A 128 -3.89 9.98 -20.02
CA GLU A 128 -4.22 9.61 -18.63
C GLU A 128 -3.66 10.57 -17.58
N ILE A 129 -2.57 11.28 -17.90
CA ILE A 129 -2.03 12.34 -17.04
C ILE A 129 -2.85 13.63 -17.15
N LEU A 130 -3.25 13.99 -18.37
CA LEU A 130 -3.95 15.27 -18.64
C LEU A 130 -5.44 15.21 -18.31
N THR A 131 -6.08 14.07 -18.50
CA THR A 131 -7.52 13.84 -18.34
C THR A 131 -7.79 12.56 -17.52
N PRO A 132 -7.23 12.46 -16.29
CA PRO A 132 -7.37 11.26 -15.47
C PRO A 132 -8.82 10.98 -15.10
N THR A 133 -9.19 9.70 -15.14
CA THR A 133 -10.52 9.21 -14.73
C THR A 133 -10.39 7.92 -13.92
N GLY A 134 -11.46 7.53 -13.22
CA GLY A 134 -11.52 6.30 -12.43
C GLY A 134 -10.34 6.15 -11.46
N TRP A 135 -9.72 4.98 -11.44
CA TRP A 135 -8.62 4.64 -10.53
C TRP A 135 -7.39 5.54 -10.70
N ILE A 136 -7.15 6.05 -11.91
CA ILE A 136 -6.00 6.92 -12.19
C ILE A 136 -6.23 8.29 -11.53
N LEU A 137 -7.44 8.83 -11.64
CA LEU A 137 -7.82 10.07 -10.93
C LEU A 137 -7.71 9.87 -9.42
N LEU A 138 -8.26 8.76 -8.91
CA LEU A 138 -8.19 8.45 -7.48
C LEU A 138 -6.73 8.37 -7.02
N ASN A 139 -5.84 7.68 -7.76
CA ASN A 139 -4.41 7.66 -7.46
C ASN A 139 -3.82 9.08 -7.33
N PHE A 140 -4.13 9.99 -8.25
CA PHE A 140 -3.63 11.36 -8.17
C PHE A 140 -4.24 12.15 -7.00
N VAL A 141 -5.49 11.90 -6.61
CA VAL A 141 -6.10 12.48 -5.40
C VAL A 141 -5.41 11.95 -4.14
N LEU A 142 -5.04 10.68 -4.14
CA LEU A 142 -4.35 10.01 -3.04
C LEU A 142 -2.87 10.35 -2.97
N ASP A 143 -2.26 10.90 -4.01
CA ASP A 143 -0.83 11.18 -4.01
C ASP A 143 -0.52 12.49 -3.26
N PRO A 144 0.27 12.46 -2.16
CA PRO A 144 0.65 13.69 -1.46
C PRO A 144 1.42 14.67 -2.36
N ARG A 145 2.09 14.19 -3.42
CA ARG A 145 2.84 15.01 -4.38
C ARG A 145 1.93 15.84 -5.29
N THR A 146 0.65 15.49 -5.41
CA THR A 146 -0.36 16.34 -6.06
C THR A 146 -0.58 17.64 -5.28
N GLY A 147 -0.28 17.64 -3.98
CA GLY A 147 -0.31 18.85 -3.16
C GLY A 147 -1.71 19.27 -2.74
N LEU A 148 -2.69 18.35 -2.74
CA LEU A 148 -4.04 18.67 -2.27
C LEU A 148 -4.08 19.09 -0.79
N GLU A 149 -3.08 18.66 0.00
CA GLU A 149 -2.90 19.08 1.39
C GLU A 149 -2.59 20.58 1.57
N TYR A 150 -2.17 21.28 0.51
CA TYR A 150 -1.96 22.74 0.58
C TYR A 150 -3.28 23.51 0.62
N PHE A 151 -4.38 22.87 0.22
CA PHE A 151 -5.73 23.40 0.41
C PHE A 151 -6.17 23.15 1.85
N LYS A 152 -6.89 24.13 2.41
CA LYS A 152 -7.42 24.06 3.77
C LYS A 152 -8.88 23.61 3.75
N ASP A 153 -9.39 23.21 4.90
CA ASP A 153 -10.83 23.00 5.18
C ASP A 153 -11.45 21.71 4.61
N PHE A 154 -10.71 20.59 4.61
CA PHE A 154 -11.31 19.27 4.43
C PHE A 154 -12.08 18.80 5.69
N ALA A 155 -13.14 18.03 5.48
CA ALA A 155 -14.00 17.54 6.56
C ALA A 155 -13.34 16.49 7.47
N VAL A 156 -12.32 15.78 6.98
CA VAL A 156 -11.60 14.71 7.69
C VAL A 156 -10.10 14.93 7.58
N SER A 157 -9.35 14.34 8.52
CA SER A 157 -7.89 14.34 8.45
C SER A 157 -7.39 13.46 7.31
N ARG A 158 -6.15 13.68 6.89
CA ARG A 158 -5.48 12.85 5.88
C ARG A 158 -5.46 11.38 6.26
N ASP A 159 -5.09 11.06 7.49
CA ASP A 159 -5.03 9.66 7.95
C ASP A 159 -6.41 9.00 7.98
N ALA A 160 -7.43 9.71 8.46
CA ALA A 160 -8.80 9.21 8.46
C ALA A 160 -9.29 8.94 7.03
N PHE A 161 -9.03 9.88 6.11
CA PHE A 161 -9.32 9.71 4.70
C PHE A 161 -8.61 8.48 4.12
N MET A 162 -7.32 8.28 4.40
CA MET A 162 -6.58 7.12 3.90
C MET A 162 -7.09 5.79 4.44
N ILE A 163 -7.48 5.74 5.72
CA ILE A 163 -8.10 4.55 6.33
C ILE A 163 -9.46 4.26 5.67
N ASP A 164 -10.28 5.29 5.44
CA ASP A 164 -11.56 5.15 4.74
C ASP A 164 -11.35 4.64 3.31
N MET A 165 -10.34 5.14 2.60
CA MET A 165 -9.99 4.69 1.24
C MET A 165 -9.61 3.21 1.19
N ILE A 166 -8.97 2.66 2.22
CA ILE A 166 -8.71 1.22 2.33
C ILE A 166 -10.01 0.42 2.41
N ALA A 167 -11.03 0.93 3.10
CA ALA A 167 -12.34 0.30 3.14
C ALA A 167 -13.10 0.42 1.82
N PHE A 168 -13.13 1.61 1.22
CA PHE A 168 -13.86 1.89 -0.01
C PHE A 168 -13.24 1.20 -1.23
N CYS A 169 -11.92 1.32 -1.45
CA CYS A 169 -11.24 0.70 -2.59
C CYS A 169 -11.42 -0.83 -2.62
N ARG A 170 -11.54 -1.45 -1.43
CA ARG A 170 -11.72 -2.90 -1.29
C ARG A 170 -13.10 -3.40 -1.72
N ARG A 171 -14.15 -2.57 -1.63
CA ARG A 171 -15.54 -3.03 -1.76
C ARG A 171 -16.40 -2.24 -2.75
N ASN A 172 -15.96 -1.06 -3.18
CA ASN A 172 -16.72 -0.18 -4.06
C ASN A 172 -16.08 -0.10 -5.46
N PRO A 173 -16.90 0.01 -6.52
CA PRO A 173 -16.41 0.44 -7.81
C PRO A 173 -15.91 1.89 -7.71
N VAL A 174 -14.92 2.26 -8.52
CA VAL A 174 -14.25 3.57 -8.39
C VAL A 174 -15.16 4.76 -8.69
N GLU A 175 -16.24 4.55 -9.44
CA GLU A 175 -17.24 5.57 -9.74
C GLU A 175 -18.10 5.94 -8.52
N GLU A 176 -18.08 5.13 -7.46
CA GLU A 176 -18.79 5.35 -6.20
C GLU A 176 -17.90 5.87 -5.06
N ILE A 177 -16.59 6.00 -5.32
CA ILE A 177 -15.58 6.52 -4.37
C ILE A 177 -15.41 8.02 -4.60
#